data_AF-A0AAE3NXN4-F1
#
_entry.id   AF-A0AAE3NXN4-F1
#
_cell.length_a   1.000
_cell.length_b   1.000
_cell.length_c   1.000
_cell.angle_alpha   90.00
_cell.angle_beta   90.00
_cell.angle_gamma   90.00
#
_symmetry.space_group_name_H-M   'P 1'
#
loop_
_entity.id
_entity.type
_entity.pdbx_description
1 polymer ?
#
loop_
_entity_poly.entity_id
_entity_poly.type
_entity_poly.pdbx_seq_one_letter_code
_entity_poly.pdbx_strand_id
1 'polypeptide(L)' 'ETGRWLNNRAENSHLPFRRRERAMLRFRRMRSLQKFASVHASVSNHFNSERSLYSRPNFKKNRAAALAEWRSLCAA' A
#
# COMPACT_ATOMS: atom_id res chain seq x y z
N GLU A 1 -18.68 -4.84 27.78
CA GLU A 1 -17.23 -4.89 27.48
C GLU A 1 -17.02 -4.90 25.98
N THR A 2 -16.34 -3.90 25.43
CA THR A 2 -16.18 -3.66 23.98
C THR A 2 -14.97 -4.39 23.40
N GLY A 3 -14.82 -5.69 23.70
CA GLY A 3 -13.76 -6.54 23.11
C GLY A 3 -13.83 -6.65 21.58
N ARG A 4 -14.99 -6.33 20.98
CA ARG A 4 -15.24 -6.37 19.54
C ARG A 4 -14.34 -5.45 18.71
N TRP A 5 -13.74 -4.40 19.30
CA TRP A 5 -12.99 -3.40 18.55
C TRP A 5 -11.47 -3.46 18.70
N LEU A 6 -10.94 -4.39 19.50
CA LEU A 6 -9.49 -4.49 19.77
C LEU A 6 -8.67 -4.77 18.50
N ASN A 7 -9.21 -5.58 17.58
CA ASN A 7 -8.48 -5.98 16.37
C ASN A 7 -8.72 -5.05 15.17
N ASN A 8 -9.64 -4.10 15.26
CA ASN A 8 -10.07 -3.33 14.08
C ASN A 8 -8.94 -2.52 13.45
N ARG A 9 -7.99 -2.00 14.24
CA ARG A 9 -6.87 -1.24 13.68
C ARG A 9 -5.93 -2.12 12.88
N ALA A 10 -5.54 -3.27 13.43
CA ALA A 10 -4.69 -4.24 12.75
C ALA A 10 -5.39 -4.77 11.50
N GLU A 11 -6.64 -5.20 11.61
CA GLU A 11 -7.41 -5.75 10.49
C GLU A 11 -7.68 -4.71 9.37
N ASN A 12 -7.98 -3.46 9.74
CA ASN A 12 -8.23 -2.40 8.76
C ASN A 12 -6.96 -1.98 8.01
N SER A 13 -5.78 -2.09 8.64
CA SER A 13 -4.51 -1.82 7.96
C SER A 13 -4.29 -2.74 6.74
N HIS A 14 -4.87 -3.94 6.75
CA HIS A 14 -4.80 -4.90 5.64
C HIS A 14 -5.88 -4.68 4.57
N LEU A 15 -6.82 -3.76 4.73
CA LEU A 15 -7.87 -3.52 3.72
C LEU A 15 -7.32 -3.13 2.33
N PRO A 16 -6.32 -2.24 2.19
CA PRO A 16 -5.74 -1.91 0.88
C PRO A 16 -5.10 -3.14 0.21
N PHE A 17 -4.44 -3.98 1.00
CA PHE A 17 -3.88 -5.24 0.54
C PHE A 17 -4.96 -6.19 0.02
N ARG A 18 -6.00 -6.46 0.84
CA ARG A 18 -7.10 -7.37 0.48
C ARG A 18 -7.86 -6.90 -0.76
N ARG A 19 -8.09 -5.59 -0.90
CA ARG A 19 -8.72 -5.01 -2.10
C ARG A 19 -7.87 -5.29 -3.35
N ARG A 20 -6.55 -5.12 -3.25
CA ARG A 20 -5.64 -5.36 -4.37
C ARG A 20 -5.52 -6.83 -4.72
N GLU A 21 -5.40 -7.70 -3.72
CA GLU A 21 -5.39 -9.16 -3.92
C GLU A 21 -6.65 -9.64 -4.65
N ARG A 22 -7.83 -9.14 -4.26
CA ARG A 22 -9.10 -9.47 -4.94
C ARG A 22 -9.14 -8.97 -6.37
N ALA A 23 -8.67 -7.74 -6.63
CA ALA A 23 -8.56 -7.20 -7.98
C ALA A 23 -7.58 -7.99 -8.86
N MET A 24 -6.57 -8.63 -8.25
CA MET A 24 -5.62 -9.51 -8.92
C MET A 24 -6.12 -10.96 -9.06
N LEU A 25 -7.41 -11.24 -8.79
CA LEU A 25 -8.00 -12.59 -8.80
C LEU A 25 -7.32 -13.60 -7.87
N ARG A 26 -6.74 -13.11 -6.77
CA ARG A 26 -5.97 -13.88 -5.76
C ARG A 26 -4.67 -14.47 -6.32
N PHE A 27 -3.78 -14.88 -5.42
CA PHE A 27 -2.51 -15.50 -5.79
C PHE A 27 -2.67 -17.00 -6.01
N ARG A 28 -2.16 -17.51 -7.14
CA ARG A 28 -2.13 -18.95 -7.43
C ARG A 28 -1.16 -19.73 -6.54
N ARG A 29 -0.07 -19.10 -6.06
CA ARG A 29 1.00 -19.74 -5.29
C ARG A 29 1.31 -18.94 -4.02
N MET A 30 1.49 -19.64 -2.90
CA MET A 30 1.85 -19.04 -1.60
C MET A 30 3.17 -18.23 -1.66
N ARG A 31 4.18 -18.73 -2.37
CA ARG A 31 5.46 -18.02 -2.55
C ARG A 31 5.27 -16.64 -3.16
N SER A 32 4.36 -16.50 -4.13
CA SER A 32 4.11 -15.23 -4.81
C SER A 32 3.33 -14.26 -3.91
N LEU A 33 2.36 -14.78 -3.15
CA LEU A 33 1.69 -14.02 -2.08
C LEU A 33 2.70 -13.47 -1.08
N GLN A 34 3.64 -14.29 -0.60
CA GLN A 34 4.62 -13.89 0.41
C GLN A 34 5.56 -12.79 -0.10
N LYS A 35 6.08 -12.93 -1.33
CA LYS A 35 6.88 -11.88 -1.98
C LYS A 35 6.11 -10.59 -2.18
N PHE A 36 4.82 -10.67 -2.51
CA PHE A 36 3.98 -9.50 -2.70
C PHE A 36 3.68 -8.82 -1.36
N ALA A 37 3.30 -9.58 -0.33
CA ALA A 37 2.99 -9.08 1.00
C ALA A 37 4.18 -8.39 1.67
N SER A 38 5.41 -8.89 1.46
CA SER A 38 6.61 -8.30 2.06
C SER A 38 6.93 -6.90 1.58
N VAL A 39 6.48 -6.50 0.38
CA VAL A 39 6.77 -5.18 -0.21
C VAL A 39 5.55 -4.26 -0.30
N HIS A 40 4.33 -4.80 -0.21
CA HIS A 40 3.09 -4.05 -0.46
C HIS A 40 2.93 -2.83 0.45
N ALA A 41 3.21 -2.95 1.75
CA ALA A 41 3.09 -1.84 2.69
C ALA A 41 4.08 -0.71 2.35
N SER A 42 5.34 -1.03 2.10
CA SER A 42 6.37 -0.04 1.74
C SER A 42 6.02 0.71 0.46
N VAL A 43 5.61 -0.02 -0.59
CA VAL A 43 5.17 0.58 -1.86
C VAL A 43 3.93 1.45 -1.64
N SER A 44 2.92 0.94 -0.93
CA SER A 44 1.68 1.69 -0.67
C SER A 44 1.96 2.97 0.12
N ASN A 45 2.85 2.93 1.10
CA ASN A 45 3.20 4.09 1.91
C ASN A 45 3.95 5.13 1.10
N HIS A 46 4.97 4.75 0.33
CA HIS A 46 5.75 5.67 -0.50
C HIS A 46 4.89 6.48 -1.49
N PHE A 47 3.88 5.87 -2.11
CA PHE A 47 2.97 6.56 -3.03
C PHE A 47 1.81 7.31 -2.36
N ASN A 48 1.51 7.01 -1.10
CA ASN A 48 0.41 7.62 -0.33
C ASN A 48 0.89 8.44 0.87
N SER A 49 2.19 8.79 0.91
CA SER A 49 2.87 9.48 1.99
C SER A 49 2.01 10.59 2.57
N GLU A 50 1.51 10.33 3.78
CA GLU A 50 0.77 11.29 4.60
C GLU A 50 -0.35 12.02 3.86
N ARG A 51 -1.10 11.30 3.01
CA ARG A 51 -2.20 11.86 2.18
C ARG A 51 -3.17 12.73 2.98
N SER A 52 -3.42 12.39 4.24
CA SER A 52 -4.33 13.12 5.13
C SER A 52 -3.71 14.35 5.78
N LEU A 53 -2.38 14.48 5.80
CA LEU A 53 -1.66 15.61 6.41
C LEU A 53 -1.29 16.68 5.38
N TYR A 54 -1.16 16.31 4.10
CA TYR A 54 -0.82 17.25 3.03
C TYR A 54 -2.03 17.82 2.29
N SER A 55 -1.89 19.09 1.88
CA SER A 55 -2.77 19.69 0.88
C SER A 55 -2.72 18.90 -0.44
N ARG A 56 -3.81 18.92 -1.19
CA ARG A 56 -3.91 18.19 -2.47
C ARG A 56 -2.81 18.54 -3.47
N PRO A 57 -2.34 19.80 -3.62
CA PRO A 57 -1.20 20.14 -4.46
C PRO A 57 0.11 19.48 -3.99
N ASN A 58 0.42 19.54 -2.70
CA ASN A 58 1.63 18.94 -2.13
C ASN A 58 1.63 17.42 -2.28
N PHE A 59 0.49 16.79 -2.03
CA PHE A 59 0.32 15.35 -2.27
C PHE A 59 0.61 14.96 -3.74
N LYS A 60 0.11 15.74 -4.71
CA LYS A 60 0.38 15.50 -6.13
C LYS A 60 1.87 15.64 -6.46
N LYS A 61 2.55 16.65 -5.91
CA LYS A 61 3.99 16.87 -6.09
C LYS A 61 4.80 15.68 -5.55
N ASN A 62 4.52 15.26 -4.31
CA ASN A 62 5.20 14.12 -3.68
C ASN A 62 4.96 12.82 -4.45
N ARG A 63 3.72 12.59 -4.92
CA ARG A 63 3.38 11.42 -5.73
C ARG A 63 4.09 11.42 -7.09
N ALA A 64 4.27 12.59 -7.71
CA ALA A 64 5.00 12.71 -8.97
C ALA A 64 6.50 12.42 -8.78
N ALA A 65 7.10 12.91 -7.69
CA ALA A 65 8.49 12.59 -7.33
C ALA A 65 8.68 11.08 -7.09
N ALA A 66 7.82 10.47 -6.27
CA ALA A 66 7.81 9.02 -6.03
C ALA A 66 7.72 8.21 -7.34
N LEU A 67 6.90 8.67 -8.31
CA LEU A 67 6.79 8.02 -9.61
C LEU A 67 8.05 8.17 -10.46
N ALA A 68 8.71 9.32 -10.40
CA ALA A 68 9.97 9.55 -11.11
C ALA A 68 11.09 8.65 -10.57
N GLU A 69 11.23 8.58 -9.24
CA GLU A 69 12.17 7.66 -8.56
C GLU A 69 11.90 6.20 -8.96
N TRP A 70 10.63 5.78 -8.91
CA TRP A 70 10.23 4.43 -9.29
C TRP A 70 10.61 4.09 -10.74
N ARG A 71 10.37 5.02 -11.67
CA ARG A 71 10.75 4.83 -13.08
C ARG A 71 12.26 4.72 -13.26
N SER A 72 13.04 5.50 -12.52
CA SER A 72 14.50 5.41 -12.56
C SER A 72 14.99 4.04 -12.10
N LEU A 73 14.39 3.48 -11.05
CA LEU A 73 14.75 2.14 -10.56
C LEU A 73 14.37 1.03 -11.54
N CYS A 74 13.27 1.17 -12.29
CA CYS A 74 12.86 0.19 -13.30
C CYS A 74 13.65 0.29 -14.62
N ALA A 75 14.35 1.39 -14.86
CA ALA A 75 15.16 1.60 -16.06
C ALA A 75 16.62 1.15 -15.88
N ALA A 76 17.05 0.87 -14.65
CA ALA A 76 18.34 0.29 -14.31
C ALA A 76 18.29 -1.25 -14.41
#